data_AF-A0A7S3WEN8-F1
#
_entry.id   AF-A0A7S3WEN8-F1
#
_cell.length_a   1.000
_cell.length_b   1.000
_cell.length_c   1.000
_cell.angle_alpha   90.00
_cell.angle_beta   90.00
_cell.angle_gamma   90.00
#
_symmetry.space_group_name_H-M   'P 1'
#
loop_
_entity.id
_entity.type
_entity.pdbx_description
1 polymer ?
#
loop_
_entity_poly.entity_id
_entity_poly.type
_entity_poly.pdbx_seq_one_letter_code
_entity_poly.pdbx_strand_id
1 'polypeptide(L)'
;QSLQHRWLLQRAYYVQHFPQESTGDRLPDNPDQRLQEDTNAFIHDMLLLVPGFFMALFHCLMFLPMLYRLSPVMAFNAFYCPGWLFYLAIVYSFGGTLSLHYLGSRLIPLAFAAQRCEADFRYTLVQIRDHTESIALYGSEETENRRLETKFQVIQRVVWEQMKYAKHLNLFYFFYAEIGIIFPYCIL
;
A
#
# COMPACT_ATOMS: atom_id res chain seq x y z
N GLN A 1 -2.97 -19.78 -22.83
CA GLN A 1 -3.63 -20.99 -22.29
C GLN A 1 -4.21 -20.62 -20.92
N SER A 2 -5.52 -20.71 -20.74
CA SER A 2 -6.25 -20.06 -19.63
C SER A 2 -5.99 -20.74 -18.27
N LEU A 3 -5.95 -19.94 -17.20
CA LEU A 3 -5.78 -20.38 -15.81
C LEU A 3 -6.79 -21.49 -15.40
N GLN A 4 -8.00 -21.42 -15.96
CA GLN A 4 -9.07 -22.42 -15.79
C GLN A 4 -8.64 -23.82 -16.24
N HIS A 5 -7.88 -23.93 -17.33
CA HIS A 5 -7.42 -25.21 -17.87
C HIS A 5 -6.32 -25.85 -17.00
N ARG A 6 -5.48 -25.03 -16.36
CA ARG A 6 -4.47 -25.51 -15.40
C ARG A 6 -5.10 -25.97 -14.09
N TRP A 7 -6.20 -25.34 -13.68
CA TRP A 7 -6.91 -25.69 -12.44
C TRP A 7 -7.64 -27.04 -12.53
N LEU A 8 -8.21 -27.35 -13.70
CA LEU A 8 -8.94 -28.62 -13.93
C LEU A 8 -8.03 -29.83 -14.20
N LEU A 9 -6.89 -29.64 -14.87
CA LEU A 9 -6.03 -30.75 -15.32
C LEU A 9 -5.31 -31.50 -14.20
N GLN A 10 -4.98 -30.84 -13.08
CA GLN A 10 -4.16 -31.45 -12.02
C GLN A 10 -4.99 -31.96 -10.84
N ARG A 11 -6.33 -32.03 -10.95
CA ARG A 11 -7.21 -32.34 -9.80
C ARG A 11 -6.86 -31.49 -8.56
N ALA A 12 -6.43 -30.24 -8.76
CA ALA A 12 -5.98 -29.36 -7.68
C ALA A 12 -7.11 -29.09 -6.66
N TYR A 13 -8.37 -29.15 -7.12
CA TYR A 13 -9.56 -29.12 -6.25
C TYR A 13 -9.68 -30.35 -5.31
N TYR A 14 -9.14 -31.50 -5.71
CA TYR A 14 -9.26 -32.77 -4.98
C TYR A 14 -8.07 -33.00 -4.03
N VAL A 15 -6.89 -32.48 -4.37
CA VAL A 15 -5.69 -32.54 -3.50
C VAL A 15 -5.86 -31.70 -2.24
N GLN A 16 -6.77 -30.71 -2.25
CA GLN A 16 -7.11 -29.92 -1.06
C GLN A 16 -8.00 -30.66 -0.04
N HIS A 17 -8.59 -31.82 -0.39
CA HIS A 17 -9.44 -32.61 0.51
C HIS A 17 -8.68 -33.66 1.32
N PHE A 18 -7.40 -33.90 1.04
CA PHE A 18 -6.58 -34.79 1.87
C PHE A 18 -5.83 -33.95 2.91
N PRO A 19 -6.08 -34.14 4.22
CA PRO A 19 -5.24 -33.55 5.24
C PRO A 19 -3.89 -34.25 5.16
N GLN A 20 -2.93 -33.63 4.46
CA GLN A 20 -1.58 -34.13 4.41
C GLN A 20 -0.89 -33.76 5.74
N GLU A 21 -1.07 -34.65 6.72
CA GLU A 21 -0.28 -34.72 7.95
C GLU A 21 1.19 -34.96 7.57
N SER A 22 1.97 -33.94 7.22
CA SER A 22 3.46 -34.00 7.25
C SER A 22 4.21 -32.76 6.75
N THR A 23 3.60 -31.59 6.60
CA THR A 23 4.39 -30.36 6.41
C THR A 23 3.66 -29.19 7.04
N GLY A 24 4.33 -28.40 7.87
CA GLY A 24 3.76 -27.27 8.62
C GLY A 24 3.29 -26.10 7.77
N ASP A 25 2.95 -26.34 6.51
CA ASP A 25 2.37 -25.38 5.59
C ASP A 25 0.85 -25.59 5.63
N ARG A 26 0.18 -24.79 6.46
CA ARG A 26 -1.29 -24.70 6.48
C ARG A 26 -1.72 -24.42 5.03
N LEU A 27 -2.55 -25.30 4.44
CA LEU A 27 -3.15 -25.01 3.14
C LEU A 27 -3.72 -23.57 3.16
N PRO A 28 -3.44 -22.73 2.15
CA PRO A 28 -3.95 -21.38 2.13
C PRO A 28 -5.48 -21.43 2.12
N ASP A 29 -6.07 -20.96 3.22
CA ASP A 29 -7.51 -20.85 3.42
C ASP A 29 -8.09 -20.01 2.26
N ASN A 30 -9.04 -20.57 1.52
CA ASN A 30 -9.79 -19.94 0.42
C ASN A 30 -8.94 -19.34 -0.73
N PRO A 31 -8.33 -20.18 -1.59
CA PRO A 31 -7.58 -19.72 -2.76
C PRO A 31 -8.45 -18.98 -3.79
N ASP A 32 -9.74 -19.28 -3.83
CA ASP A 32 -10.78 -18.61 -4.63
C ASP A 32 -11.03 -17.18 -4.15
N GLN A 33 -11.12 -16.98 -2.83
CA GLN A 33 -11.25 -15.66 -2.22
C GLN A 33 -10.03 -14.79 -2.55
N ARG A 34 -8.81 -15.34 -2.44
CA ARG A 34 -7.58 -14.63 -2.82
C ARG A 34 -7.55 -14.26 -4.30
N LEU A 35 -7.92 -15.18 -5.18
CA LEU A 35 -7.98 -14.89 -6.62
C LEU A 35 -8.98 -13.76 -6.93
N GLN A 36 -10.11 -13.72 -6.23
CA GLN A 36 -11.11 -12.66 -6.37
C GLN A 36 -10.59 -11.31 -5.85
N GLU A 37 -9.99 -11.28 -4.66
CA GLU A 37 -9.42 -10.07 -4.04
C GLU A 37 -8.28 -9.49 -4.90
N ASP A 38 -7.36 -10.34 -5.38
CA ASP A 38 -6.23 -9.92 -6.21
C ASP A 38 -6.69 -9.41 -7.57
N THR A 39 -7.67 -10.07 -8.21
CA THR A 39 -8.22 -9.61 -9.50
C THR A 39 -8.90 -8.26 -9.34
N ASN A 40 -9.65 -8.07 -8.26
CA ASN A 40 -10.32 -6.79 -7.98
C ASN A 40 -9.31 -5.67 -7.71
N ALA A 41 -8.28 -5.93 -6.89
CA ALA A 41 -7.20 -4.98 -6.63
C ALA A 41 -6.46 -4.61 -7.92
N PHE A 42 -6.12 -5.60 -8.75
CA PHE A 42 -5.45 -5.37 -10.03
C PHE A 42 -6.29 -4.50 -10.98
N ILE A 43 -7.59 -4.79 -11.13
CA ILE A 43 -8.47 -4.00 -11.99
C ILE A 43 -8.58 -2.57 -11.45
N HIS A 44 -8.76 -2.41 -10.14
CA HIS A 44 -8.85 -1.11 -9.49
C HIS A 44 -7.58 -0.27 -9.71
N ASP A 45 -6.41 -0.85 -9.46
CA ASP A 45 -5.12 -0.19 -9.63
C ASP A 45 -4.89 0.19 -11.10
N MET A 46 -5.24 -0.67 -12.05
CA MET A 46 -5.13 -0.38 -13.48
C MET A 46 -6.05 0.77 -13.91
N LEU A 47 -7.28 0.82 -13.39
CA LEU A 47 -8.25 1.89 -13.68
C LEU A 47 -7.80 3.26 -13.14
N LEU A 48 -6.98 3.28 -12.09
CA LEU A 48 -6.42 4.52 -11.55
C LEU A 48 -5.09 4.91 -12.19
N LEU A 49 -4.17 3.95 -12.32
CA LEU A 49 -2.80 4.20 -12.76
C LEU A 49 -2.73 4.54 -14.25
N VAL A 50 -3.49 3.86 -15.11
CA VAL A 50 -3.40 4.08 -16.55
C VAL A 50 -3.85 5.49 -16.93
N PRO A 51 -5.06 5.97 -16.55
CA PRO A 51 -5.45 7.35 -16.84
C PRO A 51 -4.56 8.38 -16.15
N GLY A 52 -4.14 8.12 -14.90
CA GLY A 52 -3.23 8.99 -14.16
C GLY A 52 -1.87 9.17 -14.86
N PHE A 53 -1.32 8.09 -15.39
CA PHE A 53 -0.08 8.11 -16.16
C PHE A 53 -0.20 8.96 -17.43
N PHE A 54 -1.26 8.74 -18.23
CA PHE A 54 -1.49 9.53 -19.43
C PHE A 54 -1.71 11.01 -19.10
N MET A 55 -2.46 11.31 -18.04
CA MET A 55 -2.68 12.68 -17.60
C MET A 55 -1.36 13.37 -17.22
N ALA A 56 -0.53 12.72 -16.40
CA ALA A 56 0.79 13.26 -16.03
C ALA A 56 1.70 13.44 -17.26
N LEU A 57 1.68 12.50 -18.20
CA LEU A 57 2.45 12.57 -19.45
C LEU A 57 2.02 13.77 -20.30
N PHE A 58 0.71 13.94 -20.55
CA PHE A 58 0.20 15.08 -21.31
C PHE A 58 0.49 16.41 -20.61
N HIS A 59 0.38 16.46 -19.28
CA HIS A 59 0.79 17.63 -18.51
C HIS A 59 2.25 17.99 -18.76
N CYS A 60 3.16 17.02 -18.68
CA CYS A 60 4.58 17.26 -18.95
C CYS A 60 4.81 17.78 -20.37
N LEU A 61 4.19 17.15 -21.38
CA LEU A 61 4.35 17.53 -22.78
C LEU A 61 3.84 18.93 -23.08
N MET A 62 2.76 19.36 -22.43
CA MET A 62 2.20 20.70 -22.63
C MET A 62 2.95 21.77 -21.82
N PHE A 63 3.23 21.50 -20.54
CA PHE A 63 3.74 22.53 -19.62
C PHE A 63 5.26 22.68 -19.65
N LEU A 64 6.05 21.62 -19.88
CA LEU A 64 7.52 21.76 -19.88
C LEU A 64 8.03 22.72 -20.97
N PRO A 65 7.56 22.65 -22.24
CA PRO A 65 7.98 23.61 -23.26
C PRO A 65 7.49 25.04 -22.97
N MET A 66 6.27 25.17 -22.44
CA MET A 66 5.72 26.47 -22.02
C MET A 66 6.56 27.09 -20.90
N LEU A 67 6.93 26.29 -19.90
CA LEU A 67 7.77 26.70 -18.78
C LEU A 67 9.14 27.17 -19.26
N TYR A 68 9.77 26.45 -20.20
CA TYR A 68 11.06 26.86 -20.77
C TYR A 68 10.95 28.19 -21.51
N ARG A 69 9.89 28.40 -22.30
CA ARG A 69 9.68 29.64 -23.09
C ARG A 69 9.34 30.85 -22.23
N LEU A 70 8.56 30.67 -21.17
CA LEU A 70 8.15 31.73 -20.25
C LEU A 70 9.18 31.99 -19.15
N SER A 71 10.17 31.11 -18.99
CA SER A 71 11.21 31.27 -17.98
C SER A 71 11.99 32.57 -18.20
N PRO A 72 12.16 33.40 -17.16
CA PRO A 72 13.09 34.53 -17.20
C PRO A 72 14.49 34.07 -17.61
N VAL A 73 15.20 34.94 -18.32
CA VAL A 73 16.56 34.65 -18.82
C VAL A 73 17.61 34.76 -17.70
N MET A 74 17.34 35.58 -16.69
CA MET A 74 18.14 35.66 -15.47
C MET A 74 17.54 34.76 -14.39
N ALA A 75 18.32 33.80 -13.91
CA ALA A 75 17.99 32.98 -12.76
C ALA A 75 18.23 33.78 -11.47
N PHE A 76 17.25 33.75 -10.57
CA PHE A 76 17.25 34.47 -9.28
C PHE A 76 17.64 35.96 -9.41
N ASN A 77 17.40 36.59 -10.56
CA ASN A 77 17.87 37.94 -10.89
C ASN A 77 19.39 38.15 -10.73
N ALA A 78 20.19 37.07 -10.76
CA ALA A 78 21.62 37.10 -10.43
C ALA A 78 22.54 36.58 -11.55
N PHE A 79 22.15 35.54 -12.29
CA PHE A 79 22.98 34.95 -13.33
C PHE A 79 22.20 34.56 -14.58
N TYR A 80 22.86 34.64 -15.75
CA TYR A 80 22.25 34.30 -17.04
C TYR A 80 22.09 32.77 -17.17
N CYS A 81 20.85 32.29 -17.17
CA CYS A 81 20.53 30.89 -17.39
C CYS A 81 19.13 30.81 -18.03
N PRO A 82 19.04 30.72 -19.36
CA PRO A 82 17.76 30.61 -20.04
C PRO A 82 17.09 29.28 -19.69
N GLY A 83 15.79 29.31 -19.39
CA GLY A 83 15.04 28.10 -19.05
C GLY A 83 15.35 27.53 -17.66
N TRP A 84 15.92 28.31 -16.73
CA TRP A 84 16.28 27.82 -15.39
C TRP A 84 15.10 27.21 -14.60
N LEU A 85 13.87 27.68 -14.81
CA LEU A 85 12.68 27.10 -14.20
C LEU A 85 12.41 25.65 -14.65
N PHE A 86 12.75 25.30 -15.89
CA PHE A 86 12.64 23.93 -16.39
C PHE A 86 13.61 22.99 -15.66
N TYR A 87 14.88 23.39 -15.53
CA TYR A 87 15.87 22.60 -14.81
C TYR A 87 15.51 22.46 -13.34
N LEU A 88 15.03 23.53 -12.72
CA LEU A 88 14.56 23.50 -11.33
C LEU A 88 13.38 22.54 -11.17
N ALA A 89 12.40 22.57 -12.06
CA ALA A 89 11.25 21.67 -12.01
C ALA A 89 11.66 20.19 -12.10
N ILE A 90 12.66 19.87 -12.90
CA ILE A 90 13.22 18.50 -12.98
C ILE A 90 13.85 18.10 -11.65
N VAL A 91 14.73 18.95 -11.08
CA VAL A 91 15.39 18.68 -9.80
C VAL A 91 14.36 18.51 -8.68
N TYR A 92 13.36 19.40 -8.65
CA TYR A 92 12.27 19.37 -7.70
C TYR A 92 11.46 18.07 -7.80
N SER A 93 11.04 17.71 -9.02
CA SER A 93 10.28 16.50 -9.31
C SER A 93 11.02 15.22 -8.90
N PHE A 94 12.31 15.15 -9.22
CA PHE A 94 13.16 14.02 -8.84
C PHE A 94 13.33 13.92 -7.33
N GLY A 95 13.60 15.06 -6.66
CA GLY A 95 13.71 15.13 -5.21
C GLY A 95 12.43 14.69 -4.49
N GLY A 96 11.27 15.15 -4.96
CA GLY A 96 9.97 14.74 -4.44
C GLY A 96 9.70 13.25 -4.64
N THR A 97 9.96 12.73 -5.83
CA THR A 97 9.76 11.31 -6.17
C THR A 97 10.61 10.41 -5.29
N LEU A 98 11.91 10.70 -5.13
CA LEU A 98 12.80 9.93 -4.27
C LEU A 98 12.39 9.99 -2.80
N SER A 99 12.04 11.18 -2.32
CA SER A 99 11.62 11.37 -0.93
C SER A 99 10.32 10.61 -0.63
N LEU A 100 9.32 10.70 -1.52
CA LEU A 100 8.05 9.99 -1.37
C LEU A 100 8.26 8.47 -1.45
N HIS A 101 9.11 8.00 -2.37
CA HIS A 101 9.45 6.59 -2.47
C HIS A 101 10.10 6.07 -1.18
N TYR A 102 11.08 6.81 -0.64
CA TYR A 102 11.76 6.42 0.60
C TYR A 102 10.81 6.39 1.80
N LEU A 103 10.00 7.44 2.00
CA LEU A 103 9.03 7.51 3.11
C LEU A 103 7.93 6.45 2.96
N GLY A 104 7.47 6.20 1.72
CA GLY A 104 6.40 5.24 1.43
C GLY A 104 6.84 3.78 1.57
N SER A 105 8.12 3.47 1.31
CA SER A 105 8.65 2.09 1.36
C SER A 105 8.42 1.37 2.70
N ARG A 106 8.37 2.13 3.80
CA ARG A 106 8.15 1.60 5.16
C ARG A 106 6.68 1.23 5.43
N LEU A 107 5.73 1.76 4.66
CA LEU A 107 4.31 1.52 4.87
C LEU A 107 3.89 0.12 4.39
N ILE A 108 4.55 -0.40 3.35
CA ILE A 108 4.29 -1.73 2.78
C ILE A 108 4.45 -2.85 3.82
N PRO A 109 5.60 -3.02 4.49
CA PRO A 109 5.75 -4.08 5.49
C PRO A 109 4.83 -3.91 6.71
N LEU A 110 4.49 -2.66 7.08
CA LEU A 110 3.54 -2.38 8.16
C LEU A 110 2.11 -2.80 7.80
N ALA A 111 1.69 -2.55 6.56
CA ALA A 111 0.39 -2.99 6.05
C ALA A 111 0.29 -4.53 6.04
N PHE A 112 1.33 -5.22 5.58
CA PHE A 112 1.39 -6.69 5.65
C PHE A 112 1.36 -7.21 7.09
N ALA A 113 2.09 -6.56 8.01
CA ALA A 113 2.06 -6.93 9.42
C ALA A 113 0.65 -6.75 10.03
N ALA A 114 -0.04 -5.66 9.69
CA ALA A 114 -1.40 -5.41 10.15
C ALA A 114 -2.37 -6.49 9.66
N GLN A 115 -2.35 -6.79 8.35
CA GLN A 115 -3.16 -7.85 7.74
C GLN A 115 -2.90 -9.23 8.37
N ARG A 116 -1.63 -9.56 8.62
CA ARG A 116 -1.27 -10.81 9.28
C ARG A 116 -1.81 -10.89 10.71
N CYS A 117 -1.66 -9.81 11.49
CA CYS A 117 -2.17 -9.76 12.86
C CYS A 117 -3.70 -9.87 12.90
N GLU A 118 -4.40 -9.25 11.94
CA GLU A 118 -5.86 -9.37 11.79
C GLU A 118 -6.27 -10.80 11.43
N ALA A 119 -5.58 -11.43 10.48
CA ALA A 119 -5.84 -12.82 10.10
C ALA A 119 -5.64 -13.78 11.29
N ASP A 120 -4.56 -13.62 12.05
CA ASP A 120 -4.29 -14.41 13.26
C ASP A 120 -5.37 -14.22 14.34
N PHE A 121 -5.91 -13.00 14.46
CA PHE A 121 -7.01 -12.70 15.38
C PHE A 121 -8.32 -13.37 14.95
N ARG A 122 -8.69 -13.24 13.66
CA ARG A 122 -9.87 -13.92 13.10
C ARG A 122 -9.77 -15.43 13.25
N TYR A 123 -8.61 -16.01 12.99
CA TYR A 123 -8.36 -17.43 13.20
C TYR A 123 -8.56 -17.84 14.67
N THR A 124 -8.10 -17.03 15.62
CA THR A 124 -8.29 -17.29 17.05
C THR A 124 -9.79 -17.28 17.42
N LEU A 125 -10.58 -16.38 16.85
CA LEU A 125 -12.04 -16.35 17.06
C LEU A 125 -12.74 -17.61 16.52
N VAL A 126 -12.32 -18.08 15.34
CA VAL A 126 -12.84 -19.34 14.77
C VAL A 126 -12.50 -20.52 15.70
N GLN A 127 -11.26 -20.60 16.21
CA GLN A 127 -10.87 -21.65 17.15
C GLN A 127 -11.71 -21.66 18.43
N ILE A 128 -12.01 -20.47 19.00
CA ILE A 128 -12.86 -20.35 20.20
C ILE A 128 -14.27 -20.85 19.90
N ARG A 129 -14.84 -20.48 18.75
CA ARG A 129 -16.16 -20.97 18.32
C ARG A 129 -16.19 -22.49 18.18
N ASP A 130 -15.17 -23.07 17.56
CA ASP A 130 -15.12 -24.52 17.32
C ASP A 130 -14.90 -25.32 18.62
N HIS A 131 -14.28 -24.74 19.65
CA HIS A 131 -14.03 -25.38 20.95
C HIS A 131 -14.95 -24.89 22.08
N THR A 132 -16.11 -24.32 21.74
CA THR A 132 -17.04 -23.71 22.72
C THR A 132 -17.46 -24.70 23.82
N GLU A 133 -17.71 -25.96 23.48
CA GLU A 133 -18.12 -26.99 24.46
C GLU A 133 -17.01 -27.28 25.48
N SER A 134 -15.75 -27.36 25.04
CA SER A 134 -14.61 -27.53 25.94
C SER A 134 -14.44 -26.30 26.85
N ILE A 135 -14.55 -25.09 26.30
CA ILE A 135 -14.41 -23.85 27.07
C ILE A 135 -15.50 -23.74 28.13
N ALA A 136 -16.75 -24.05 27.79
CA ALA A 136 -17.88 -24.03 28.71
C ALA A 136 -17.76 -25.10 29.81
N LEU A 137 -17.31 -26.31 29.46
CA LEU A 137 -17.12 -27.40 30.43
C LEU A 137 -15.97 -27.14 31.41
N TYR A 138 -14.87 -26.54 30.95
CA TYR A 138 -13.69 -26.23 31.78
C TYR A 138 -13.73 -24.84 32.42
N GLY A 139 -14.73 -24.00 32.11
CA GLY A 139 -14.87 -22.64 32.65
C GLY A 139 -13.72 -21.70 32.27
N SER A 140 -13.06 -21.94 31.13
CA SER A 140 -11.82 -21.24 30.75
C SER A 140 -12.03 -19.92 29.99
N GLU A 141 -13.24 -19.35 30.04
CA GLU A 141 -13.66 -18.15 29.29
C GLU A 141 -12.75 -16.95 29.56
N GLU A 142 -12.42 -16.68 30.82
CA GLU A 142 -11.55 -15.56 31.22
C GLU A 142 -10.13 -15.70 30.67
N THR A 143 -9.65 -16.94 30.50
CA THR A 143 -8.31 -17.20 29.94
C THR A 143 -8.28 -16.93 28.43
N GLU A 144 -9.31 -17.36 27.70
CA GLU A 144 -9.44 -17.05 26.27
C GLU A 144 -9.71 -15.56 26.03
N ASN A 145 -10.44 -14.89 26.92
CA ASN A 145 -10.64 -13.44 26.85
C ASN A 145 -9.31 -12.67 26.96
N ARG A 146 -8.46 -13.00 27.94
CA ARG A 146 -7.12 -12.39 28.07
C ARG A 146 -6.23 -12.67 26.85
N ARG A 147 -6.36 -13.85 26.24
CA ARG A 147 -5.64 -14.21 25.01
C ARG A 147 -6.08 -13.35 23.82
N LEU A 148 -7.39 -13.11 23.68
CA LEU A 148 -7.93 -12.20 22.65
C LEU A 148 -7.49 -10.75 22.90
N GLU A 149 -7.55 -10.28 24.14
CA GLU A 149 -7.13 -8.93 24.52
C GLU A 149 -5.65 -8.70 24.18
N THR A 150 -4.78 -9.66 24.51
CA THR A 150 -3.35 -9.58 24.18
C THR A 150 -3.13 -9.47 22.67
N LYS A 151 -3.84 -10.26 21.87
CA LYS A 151 -3.76 -10.19 20.40
C LYS A 151 -4.29 -8.87 19.85
N PHE A 152 -5.39 -8.37 20.41
CA PHE A 152 -5.98 -7.09 20.02
C PHE A 152 -5.03 -5.91 20.30
N GLN A 153 -4.36 -5.91 21.45
CA GLN A 153 -3.34 -4.90 21.78
C GLN A 153 -2.16 -4.90 20.78
N VAL A 154 -1.78 -6.08 20.26
CA VAL A 154 -0.76 -6.19 19.20
C VAL A 154 -1.26 -5.57 17.89
N ILE A 155 -2.50 -5.85 17.48
CA ILE A 155 -3.11 -5.25 16.29
C ILE A 155 -3.15 -3.72 16.42
N GLN A 156 -3.63 -3.21 17.56
CA GLN A 156 -3.67 -1.77 17.82
C GLN A 156 -2.29 -1.12 17.70
N ARG A 157 -1.24 -1.76 18.23
CA ARG A 157 0.14 -1.25 18.12
C ARG A 157 0.61 -1.18 16.67
N VAL A 158 0.39 -2.23 15.89
CA VAL A 158 0.81 -2.29 14.48
C VAL A 158 0.05 -1.26 13.64
N VAL A 159 -1.26 -1.15 13.84
CA VAL A 159 -2.10 -0.16 13.14
C VAL A 159 -1.74 1.27 13.55
N TRP A 160 -1.39 1.51 14.82
CA TRP A 160 -0.91 2.80 15.28
C TRP A 160 0.41 3.22 14.62
N GLU A 161 1.36 2.30 14.50
CA GLU A 161 2.59 2.54 13.75
C GLU A 161 2.29 2.82 12.27
N GLN A 162 1.44 2.01 11.63
CA GLN A 162 1.01 2.26 10.25
C GLN A 162 0.41 3.66 10.07
N MET A 163 -0.48 4.09 10.98
CA MET A 163 -1.08 5.43 10.97
C MET A 163 -0.05 6.54 11.17
N LYS A 164 0.93 6.35 12.06
CA LYS A 164 2.03 7.32 12.23
C LYS A 164 2.78 7.50 10.92
N TYR A 165 3.23 6.43 10.28
CA TYR A 165 3.99 6.53 9.02
C TYR A 165 3.13 7.12 7.90
N ALA A 166 1.86 6.71 7.79
CA ALA A 166 0.92 7.30 6.85
C ALA A 166 0.75 8.82 7.08
N LYS A 167 0.65 9.27 8.33
CA LYS A 167 0.56 10.70 8.65
C LYS A 167 1.81 11.47 8.22
N HIS A 168 3.01 10.95 8.50
CA HIS A 168 4.26 11.61 8.09
C HIS A 168 4.38 11.68 6.56
N LEU A 169 4.00 10.61 5.85
CA LEU A 169 3.97 10.59 4.39
C LEU A 169 2.99 11.62 3.83
N ASN A 170 1.76 11.67 4.36
CA ASN A 170 0.75 12.64 3.95
C ASN A 170 1.20 14.08 4.24
N LEU A 171 1.78 14.33 5.41
CA LEU A 171 2.31 15.64 5.76
C LEU A 171 3.38 16.09 4.75
N PHE A 172 4.33 15.20 4.44
CA PHE A 172 5.35 15.47 3.42
C PHE A 172 4.71 15.74 2.05
N TYR A 173 3.74 14.92 1.63
CA TYR A 173 3.03 15.09 0.37
C TYR A 173 2.33 16.45 0.27
N PHE A 174 1.62 16.87 1.33
CA PHE A 174 0.97 18.18 1.36
C PHE A 174 1.97 19.32 1.26
N PHE A 175 3.05 19.30 2.06
CA PHE A 175 4.08 20.34 1.96
C PHE A 175 4.73 20.38 0.58
N TYR A 176 5.05 19.21 0.01
CA TYR A 176 5.64 19.11 -1.32
C TYR A 176 4.69 19.62 -2.43
N ALA A 177 3.38 19.38 -2.30
CA ALA A 177 2.41 19.90 -3.26
C ALA A 177 2.28 21.44 -3.17
N GLU A 178 2.22 21.98 -1.95
CA GLU A 178 2.01 23.42 -1.72
C GLU A 178 3.22 24.28 -2.08
N ILE A 179 4.45 23.79 -1.85
CA ILE A 179 5.68 24.52 -2.24
C ILE A 179 5.70 24.81 -3.74
N GLY A 180 5.23 23.87 -4.58
CA GLY A 180 5.17 24.06 -6.03
C GLY A 180 4.24 25.18 -6.49
N ILE A 181 3.19 25.47 -5.71
CA ILE A 181 2.22 26.54 -5.99
C ILE A 181 2.77 27.89 -5.52
N ILE A 182 3.44 27.93 -4.38
CA ILE A 182 3.94 29.16 -3.76
C ILE A 182 5.20 29.67 -4.46
N PHE A 183 6.07 28.76 -4.93
CA PHE A 183 7.38 29.10 -5.46
C PHE A 183 7.38 30.18 -6.56
N PRO A 184 6.49 30.16 -7.57
CA PRO A 184 6.42 31.22 -8.58
C PRO A 184 6.16 32.60 -7.98
N TYR A 185 5.32 32.71 -6.95
CA TYR A 185 4.99 33.98 -6.29
C TYR A 185 6.15 34.57 -5.49
N CYS A 186 7.10 33.75 -5.04
CA CYS A 186 8.25 34.23 -4.28
C CYS A 186 9.37 34.80 -5.16
N ILE A 187 9.34 34.52 -6.47
CA ILE A 187 10.42 34.87 -7.41
C ILE A 187 9.99 35.96 -8.39
N LEU A 188 8.69 36.08 -8.65
CA LEU A 188 8.07 37.21 -9.35
C LEU A 188 8.06 38.45 -8.46
#